data_AF-A0A6J5F9P8-F1
#
_entry.id   AF-A0A6J5F9P8-F1
#
_cell.length_a   1.000
_cell.length_b   1.000
_cell.length_c   1.000
_cell.angle_alpha   90.00
_cell.angle_beta   90.00
_cell.angle_gamma   90.00
#
_symmetry.space_group_name_H-M   'P 1'
#
loop_
_entity.id
_entity.type
_entity.pdbx_description
1 polymer ?
#
loop_
_entity_poly.entity_id
_entity_poly.type
_entity_poly.pdbx_seq_one_letter_code
_entity_poly.pdbx_strand_id
1 'polypeptide(L)' 'MLVKEHAPVTTSRALVHQNKPDGFMCVSCSWAKPAHPHPFELCENGAKATAWYMTSKRVDSKFFHRHTV' A
#
# COMPACT_ATOMS: atom_id res chain seq x y z
N MET A 1 -2.11 10.94 -1.84
CA MET A 1 -2.33 9.50 -2.14
C MET A 1 -2.95 8.76 -0.97
N LEU A 2 -2.34 8.72 0.22
CA LEU A 2 -2.83 7.90 1.34
C LEU A 2 -4.20 8.34 1.87
N VAL A 3 -4.44 9.66 1.92
CA VAL A 3 -5.76 10.23 2.25
C VAL A 3 -6.82 9.81 1.21
N LYS A 4 -6.45 9.77 -0.08
CA LYS A 4 -7.35 9.34 -1.16
C LYS A 4 -7.80 7.89 -0.97
N GLU A 5 -6.96 7.02 -0.41
CA GLU A 5 -7.30 5.63 -0.13
C GLU A 5 -7.94 5.41 1.26
N HIS A 6 -8.26 6.49 1.98
CA HIS A 6 -8.90 6.45 3.30
C HIS A 6 -8.12 5.56 4.31
N ALA A 7 -6.80 5.48 4.14
CA ALA A 7 -5.91 4.66 4.95
C ALA A 7 -4.60 5.41 5.30
N PRO A 8 -4.64 6.68 5.76
CA PRO A 8 -3.44 7.48 5.96
C PRO A 8 -2.51 6.91 7.03
N VAL A 9 -3.05 6.46 8.16
CA VAL A 9 -2.24 5.96 9.28
C VAL A 9 -1.72 4.56 9.00
N THR A 10 -2.61 3.64 8.63
CA THR A 10 -2.28 2.23 8.39
C THR A 10 -1.29 2.07 7.25
N THR A 11 -1.51 2.79 6.14
CA THR A 11 -0.59 2.72 5.00
C THR A 11 0.75 3.39 5.32
N SER A 12 0.76 4.54 6.00
CA SER A 12 2.04 5.19 6.37
C SER A 12 2.89 4.27 7.24
N ARG A 13 2.28 3.58 8.21
CA ARG A 13 2.98 2.59 9.04
C ARG A 13 3.54 1.44 8.22
N ALA A 14 2.79 0.94 7.24
CA ALA A 14 3.28 -0.11 6.35
C ALA A 14 4.47 0.39 5.50
N LEU A 15 4.42 1.60 4.95
CA LEU A 15 5.49 2.14 4.12
C LEU A 15 6.84 2.26 4.86
N VAL A 16 6.83 2.46 6.19
CA VAL A 16 8.05 2.48 7.01
C VAL A 16 8.76 1.12 7.01
N HIS A 17 8.00 0.03 7.01
CA HIS A 17 8.52 -1.34 6.98
C HIS A 17 8.62 -1.91 5.56
N GLN A 18 8.17 -1.17 4.54
CA GLN A 18 8.24 -1.65 3.18
C GLN A 18 9.70 -1.69 2.73
N ASN A 19 10.10 -2.83 2.16
CA ASN A 19 11.42 -3.11 1.63
C ASN A 19 12.55 -3.00 2.65
N LYS A 20 12.29 -3.39 3.91
CA LYS A 20 13.29 -3.47 4.98
C LYS A 20 13.58 -4.94 5.33
N PRO A 21 14.77 -5.27 5.89
CA PRO A 21 15.13 -6.62 6.31
C PRO A 21 14.12 -7.30 7.24
N ASP A 22 13.50 -6.54 8.15
CA ASP A 22 12.48 -6.97 9.10
C ASP A 22 11.04 -6.65 8.64
N GLY A 23 10.89 -6.34 7.36
CA GLY A 23 9.69 -5.77 6.77
C GLY A 23 8.99 -6.70 5.79
N PHE A 24 8.32 -6.09 4.81
CA PHE A 24 7.69 -6.82 3.70
C PHE A 24 8.11 -6.23 2.36
N MET A 25 7.99 -7.05 1.32
CA MET A 25 8.32 -6.64 -0.04
C MET A 25 7.07 -6.15 -0.77
N CYS A 26 7.18 -5.07 -1.55
CA CYS A 26 6.09 -4.75 -2.47
C CYS A 26 6.00 -5.80 -3.59
N VAL A 27 4.78 -6.10 -4.04
CA VAL A 27 4.45 -7.20 -4.98
C VAL A 27 5.12 -7.10 -6.36
N SER A 28 5.79 -5.99 -6.66
CA SER A 28 6.50 -5.76 -7.93
C SER A 28 7.89 -5.18 -7.71
N CYS A 29 8.52 -5.48 -6.56
CA CYS A 29 9.86 -4.98 -6.28
C CYS A 29 10.91 -5.73 -7.11
N SER A 30 11.62 -5.02 -7.98
CA SER A 30 12.73 -5.59 -8.77
C SER A 30 14.12 -5.15 -8.26
N TRP A 31 14.18 -4.42 -7.15
CA TRP A 31 15.42 -3.78 -6.67
C TRP A 31 16.10 -4.62 -5.57
N ALA A 32 17.39 -4.94 -5.76
CA ALA A 32 18.21 -5.64 -4.77
C ALA A 32 18.38 -4.81 -3.49
N LYS A 33 18.03 -5.36 -2.34
CA LYS A 33 18.02 -4.62 -1.07
C LYS A 33 19.39 -4.64 -0.40
N PRO A 34 19.96 -3.47 -0.07
CA PRO A 34 21.22 -3.42 0.64
C PRO A 34 21.05 -3.95 2.07
N ALA A 35 22.15 -4.44 2.67
CA ALA A 35 22.15 -4.89 4.06
C ALA A 35 21.78 -3.76 5.06
N HIS A 36 22.05 -2.51 4.68
CA HIS A 36 21.73 -1.32 5.46
C HIS A 36 20.78 -0.40 4.67
N PRO A 37 19.45 -0.53 4.86
CA PRO A 37 18.49 0.25 4.10
C PRO A 37 18.41 1.70 4.58
N HIS A 38 18.34 2.65 3.66
CA HIS A 38 17.97 4.03 3.98
C HIS A 38 16.48 4.16 4.33
N PRO A 39 16.05 5.22 5.05
CA PRO A 39 14.65 5.38 5.44
C PRO A 39 13.65 5.30 4.27
N PHE A 40 13.96 5.92 3.13
CA PHE A 40 13.07 6.01 1.97
C PHE A 40 13.40 5.03 0.83
N GLU A 41 13.74 3.78 1.14
CA GLU A 41 13.98 2.72 0.14
C GLU A 41 12.71 2.08 -0.45
N LEU A 42 11.81 2.93 -0.92
CA LEU A 42 10.62 2.55 -1.66
C LEU A 42 10.55 3.39 -2.94
N CYS A 43 10.10 2.76 -4.03
CA CYS A 43 9.79 3.50 -5.24
C CYS A 43 8.35 4.02 -5.16
N GLU A 44 8.07 5.09 -5.91
CA GLU A 44 6.74 5.69 -5.98
C GLU A 44 5.67 4.67 -6.37
N ASN A 45 5.96 3.82 -7.37
CA ASN A 45 5.05 2.76 -7.83
C ASN A 45 4.77 1.74 -6.74
N GLY A 46 5.80 1.34 -5.98
CA GLY A 46 5.66 0.43 -4.86
C GLY A 46 4.82 1.04 -3.73
N ALA A 47 5.02 2.33 -3.43
CA ALA A 47 4.19 3.01 -2.43
C ALA A 47 2.73 3.14 -2.90
N LYS A 48 2.50 3.52 -4.16
CA LYS A 48 1.18 3.59 -4.81
C LYS A 48 0.43 2.28 -4.74
N ALA A 49 1.08 1.19 -5.14
CA ALA A 49 0.49 -0.14 -5.08
C ALA A 49 0.09 -0.51 -3.66
N THR A 50 0.99 -0.33 -2.69
CA THR A 50 0.69 -0.62 -1.27
C THR A 50 -0.52 0.17 -0.76
N ALA A 51 -0.61 1.48 -1.05
CA ALA A 51 -1.78 2.25 -0.63
C ALA A 51 -3.08 1.79 -1.30
N TRP A 52 -3.02 1.42 -2.58
CA TRP A 52 -4.18 0.88 -3.29
C TRP A 52 -4.68 -0.41 -2.65
N TYR A 53 -3.78 -1.33 -2.31
CA TYR A 53 -4.14 -2.59 -1.64
C TYR A 53 -4.65 -2.38 -0.21
N MET A 54 -4.14 -1.37 0.49
CA MET A 54 -4.52 -1.07 1.87
C MET A 54 -5.72 -0.11 1.99
N THR A 55 -6.36 0.26 0.88
CA THR A 55 -7.52 1.15 0.87
C THR A 55 -8.60 0.64 1.82
N SER A 56 -9.29 1.53 2.52
CA SER A 56 -10.43 1.15 3.39
C SER A 56 -11.79 1.23 2.68
N LYS A 57 -11.80 1.70 1.42
CA LYS A 57 -13.02 1.77 0.61
C LYS A 57 -13.56 0.37 0.33
N ARG A 58 -14.84 0.15 0.63
CA ARG A 58 -15.53 -1.11 0.36
C ARG A 58 -16.87 -0.82 -0.30
N VAL A 59 -17.25 -1.72 -1.21
CA VAL A 59 -18.59 -1.77 -1.78
C VAL A 59 -19.38 -2.78 -0.96
N ASP A 60 -20.53 -2.38 -0.45
CA ASP A 60 -21.42 -3.24 0.34
C ASP A 60 -22.51 -3.87 -0.54
N SER A 61 -23.28 -4.82 0.01
CA SER A 61 -24.39 -5.45 -0.71
C SER A 61 -25.46 -4.44 -1.16
N LYS A 62 -25.66 -3.35 -0.40
CA LYS A 62 -26.63 -2.29 -0.72
C LYS A 62 -26.31 -1.59 -2.02
N PHE A 63 -25.03 -1.46 -2.38
CA PHE A 63 -24.64 -0.95 -3.69
C PHE A 63 -25.25 -1.79 -4.81
N PHE A 64 -25.11 -3.11 -4.76
CA PHE A 64 -25.64 -4.00 -5.80
C PHE A 64 -27.17 -4.04 -5.81
N HIS A 65 -27.82 -3.98 -4.64
CA HIS A 65 -29.29 -3.87 -4.58
C HIS A 65 -29.83 -2.61 -5.27
N ARG A 66 -29.08 -1.50 -5.29
CA ARG A 66 -29.47 -0.25 -5.94
C ARG A 66 -29.13 -0.19 -7.44
N HIS A 67 -28.22 -1.03 -7.91
CA HIS A 67 -27.71 -1.00 -9.29
C HIS A 67 -27.89 -2.37 -9.94
N THR A 68 -29.12 -2.67 -10.32
CA THR A 68 -29.48 -3.91 -11.04
C THR A 68 -29.15 -3.77 -12.52
N VAL A 69 -28.65 -4.86 -13.13
CA VAL A 69 -28.27 -4.95 -14.55
C VAL A 69 -29.41 -5.57 -15.36
#